data_AF-A0A814XB05-F1
#
_entry.id   AF-A0A814XB05-F1
#
_cell.length_a   1.000
_cell.length_b   1.000
_cell.length_c   1.000
_cell.angle_alpha   90.00
_cell.angle_beta   90.00
_cell.angle_gamma   90.00
#
_symmetry.space_group_name_H-M   'P 1'
#
loop_
_entity.id
_entity.type
_entity.pdbx_description
1 polymer ?
#
loop_
_entity_poly.entity_id
_entity_poly.type
_entity_poly.pdbx_seq_one_letter_code
_entity_poly.pdbx_strand_id
1 'polypeptide(L)'
;MNSSIVNIESWFIPIDIIITIFTTIAIGLTILCLCLILFDKTCHTIHMLLVANSCLTAFLFGCAMLSSFIIMLINDLERIYYPDSYCIFQAYISYATCAAFNYSFVLQALYRYILIIYPRVLFWQKRRTQILFVFSTWVLGFACPIMFLFNNGIVYNYDNQVCQLPLRFSFSVIYISFTVYGIPVIMIIFIYFKLLRYIQETRNELRAFQYHSWELITGGIIIPSIDGQESNGFDITREILYICPESLNPPQELILKQALLDNNLIKKRYATNYKSILEFI
;
A
#
# COMPACT_ATOMS: atom_id res chain seq x y z
N MET A 1 25.50 22.26 -39.83
CA MET A 1 24.71 21.04 -39.49
C MET A 1 23.55 20.98 -40.47
N ASN A 2 23.53 19.99 -41.36
CA ASN A 2 22.39 19.79 -42.26
C ASN A 2 21.22 19.25 -41.45
N SER A 3 20.18 20.06 -41.26
CA SER A 3 18.90 19.61 -40.72
C SER A 3 18.19 18.78 -41.80
N SER A 4 18.27 17.46 -41.70
CA SER A 4 17.39 16.56 -42.45
C SER A 4 15.96 16.77 -41.95
N ILE A 5 15.05 17.15 -42.84
CA ILE A 5 13.62 17.23 -42.52
C ILE A 5 13.12 15.84 -42.14
N VAL A 6 12.51 15.74 -40.97
CA VAL A 6 12.04 14.49 -40.37
C VAL A 6 10.56 14.30 -40.66
N ASN A 7 10.18 13.10 -41.09
CA ASN A 7 8.78 12.67 -41.08
C ASN A 7 8.41 12.21 -39.67
N ILE A 8 7.86 13.13 -38.88
CA ILE A 8 7.29 12.83 -37.57
C ILE A 8 5.85 12.35 -37.77
N GLU A 9 5.47 11.26 -37.13
CA GLU A 9 4.09 10.78 -37.17
C GLU A 9 3.18 11.77 -36.43
N SER A 10 2.10 12.21 -37.07
CA SER A 10 1.26 13.30 -36.57
C SER A 10 0.56 13.03 -35.24
N TRP A 11 0.54 11.77 -34.78
CA TRP A 11 -0.10 11.36 -33.52
C TRP A 11 0.82 11.46 -32.29
N PHE A 12 2.14 11.69 -32.45
CA PHE A 12 3.04 11.88 -31.30
C PHE A 12 2.71 13.17 -30.54
N ILE A 13 2.57 14.29 -31.24
CA ILE A 13 2.24 15.60 -30.66
C ILE A 13 1.01 15.56 -29.73
N PRO A 14 -0.17 15.06 -30.14
CA PRO A 14 -1.32 15.02 -29.24
C PRO A 14 -1.11 14.09 -28.04
N ILE A 15 -0.35 12.99 -28.18
CA ILE A 15 -0.03 12.11 -27.06
C ILE A 15 0.87 12.82 -26.05
N ASP A 16 1.88 13.53 -26.52
CA ASP A 16 2.82 14.26 -25.65
C ASP A 16 2.13 15.36 -24.86
N ILE A 17 1.21 16.09 -25.50
CA ILE A 17 0.38 17.10 -24.83
C ILE A 17 -0.47 16.44 -23.73
N ILE A 18 -1.14 15.33 -24.04
CA ILE A 18 -1.98 14.61 -23.09
C ILE A 18 -1.15 14.12 -21.89
N ILE A 19 -0.03 13.46 -22.16
CA ILE A 19 0.87 12.92 -21.13
C ILE A 19 1.44 14.06 -20.26
N THR A 20 1.83 15.19 -20.86
CA THR A 20 2.33 16.38 -20.14
C THR A 20 1.27 16.94 -19.19
N ILE A 21 0.02 17.06 -19.65
CA ILE A 21 -1.10 17.52 -18.81
C ILE A 21 -1.33 16.58 -17.63
N PHE A 22 -1.45 15.27 -17.88
CA PHE A 22 -1.69 14.30 -16.81
C PHE A 22 -0.54 14.24 -15.79
N THR A 23 0.71 14.32 -16.27
CA THR A 23 1.90 14.34 -15.40
C THR A 23 1.90 15.60 -14.53
N THR A 24 1.54 16.76 -15.08
CA THR A 24 1.43 18.02 -14.33
C THR A 24 0.35 17.96 -13.25
N ILE A 25 -0.83 17.39 -13.57
CA ILE A 25 -1.91 17.17 -12.59
C ILE A 25 -1.43 16.24 -11.48
N ALA A 26 -0.75 15.14 -11.81
CA ALA A 26 -0.22 14.20 -10.84
C ALA A 26 0.78 14.87 -9.88
N ILE A 27 1.70 15.69 -10.40
CA ILE A 27 2.62 16.50 -9.59
C ILE A 27 1.84 17.41 -8.63
N GLY A 28 0.83 18.14 -9.13
CA GLY A 28 -0.01 19.01 -8.31
C GLY A 28 -0.70 18.27 -7.15
N LEU A 29 -1.26 17.08 -7.42
CA LEU A 29 -1.88 16.23 -6.39
C LEU A 29 -0.86 15.72 -5.37
N THR A 30 0.34 15.33 -5.80
CA THR A 30 1.38 14.87 -4.87
C THR A 30 1.87 16.00 -3.95
N ILE A 31 2.02 17.23 -4.47
CA ILE A 31 2.36 18.40 -3.67
C ILE A 31 1.25 18.69 -2.65
N LEU A 32 -0.02 18.69 -3.09
CA LEU A 32 -1.15 18.89 -2.20
C LEU A 32 -1.15 17.87 -1.05
N CYS A 33 -0.94 16.59 -1.37
CA CYS A 33 -0.89 15.52 -0.37
C CYS A 33 0.28 15.70 0.61
N LEU A 34 1.48 16.04 0.11
CA LEU A 34 2.64 16.33 0.96
C LEU A 34 2.39 17.53 1.87
N CYS A 35 1.78 18.61 1.36
CA CYS A 35 1.40 19.78 2.17
C CYS A 35 0.43 19.38 3.28
N LEU A 36 -0.62 18.59 2.98
CA LEU A 36 -1.56 18.12 4.00
C LEU A 36 -0.86 17.34 5.11
N ILE A 37 0.04 16.41 4.75
CA ILE A 37 0.79 15.61 5.73
C ILE A 37 1.75 16.46 6.57
N LEU A 38 2.36 17.51 5.99
CA LEU A 38 3.31 18.38 6.68
C LEU A 38 2.63 19.39 7.62
N PHE A 39 1.46 19.91 7.25
CA PHE A 39 0.77 20.94 8.03
C PHE A 39 -0.20 20.36 9.07
N ASP A 40 -0.78 19.19 8.81
CA ASP A 40 -1.69 18.55 9.75
C ASP A 40 -0.94 17.67 10.77
N LYS A 41 -0.88 18.14 12.02
CA LYS A 41 -0.25 17.40 13.13
C LYS A 41 -0.93 16.05 13.40
N THR A 42 -2.21 15.90 13.08
CA THR A 42 -2.93 14.62 13.26
C THR A 42 -2.41 13.55 12.29
N CYS A 43 -1.83 13.97 11.16
CA CYS A 43 -1.20 13.09 10.18
C CYS A 43 0.21 12.66 10.56
N HIS A 44 0.78 13.05 11.70
CA HIS A 44 2.14 12.66 12.10
C HIS A 44 2.25 11.23 12.65
N THR A 45 1.68 10.27 11.93
CA THR A 45 1.74 8.84 12.23
C THR A 45 2.78 8.14 11.36
N ILE A 46 3.17 6.91 11.75
CA ILE A 46 4.13 6.11 11.00
C ILE A 46 3.57 5.66 9.66
N HIS A 47 2.26 5.38 9.59
CA HIS A 47 1.63 5.05 8.33
C HIS A 47 1.73 6.22 7.33
N MET A 48 1.41 7.43 7.80
CA MET A 48 1.50 8.64 6.98
C MET A 48 2.94 8.99 6.58
N LEU A 49 3.95 8.63 7.37
CA LEU A 49 5.36 8.74 6.95
C LEU A 49 5.64 7.92 5.68
N LEU A 50 5.10 6.69 5.60
CA LEU A 50 5.28 5.83 4.43
C LEU A 50 4.48 6.33 3.23
N VAL A 51 3.28 6.87 3.46
CA VAL A 51 2.48 7.55 2.43
C VAL A 51 3.23 8.77 1.90
N ALA A 52 3.79 9.60 2.78
CA ALA A 52 4.60 10.75 2.39
C ALA A 52 5.81 10.35 1.54
N ASN A 53 6.46 9.23 1.85
CA ASN A 53 7.55 8.70 1.01
C ASN A 53 7.07 8.30 -0.39
N SER A 54 5.91 7.65 -0.51
CA SER A 54 5.29 7.37 -1.81
C SER A 54 4.93 8.65 -2.57
N CYS A 55 4.41 9.67 -1.89
CA CYS A 55 4.13 10.96 -2.54
C CYS A 55 5.41 11.69 -2.97
N LEU A 56 6.48 11.62 -2.17
CA LEU A 56 7.77 12.22 -2.50
C LEU A 56 8.43 11.53 -3.70
N THR A 57 8.42 10.19 -3.74
CA THR A 57 8.92 9.42 -4.89
C THR A 57 8.08 9.67 -6.14
N ALA A 58 6.74 9.74 -6.01
CA ALA A 58 5.84 10.10 -7.11
C ALA A 58 6.09 11.51 -7.64
N PHE A 59 6.30 12.49 -6.75
CA PHE A 59 6.64 13.86 -7.11
C PHE A 59 7.94 13.90 -7.91
N LEU A 60 9.01 13.28 -7.42
CA LEU A 60 10.32 13.26 -8.07
C LEU A 60 10.29 12.52 -9.42
N PHE A 61 9.57 11.39 -9.48
CA PHE A 61 9.33 10.68 -10.74
C PHE A 61 8.54 11.56 -11.73
N GLY A 62 7.47 12.20 -11.27
CA GLY A 62 6.68 13.13 -12.06
C GLY A 62 7.52 14.28 -12.63
N CYS A 63 8.37 14.90 -11.82
CA CYS A 63 9.27 15.96 -12.29
C CYS A 63 10.26 15.47 -13.36
N ALA A 64 10.86 14.29 -13.18
CA ALA A 64 11.79 13.71 -14.15
C ALA A 64 11.10 13.37 -15.47
N MET A 65 9.89 12.80 -15.40
CA MET A 65 9.06 12.50 -16.58
C MET A 65 8.60 13.78 -17.27
N LEU A 66 8.13 14.79 -16.53
CA LEU A 66 7.69 16.08 -17.07
C LEU A 66 8.83 16.77 -17.84
N SER A 67 10.05 16.78 -17.28
CA SER A 67 11.23 17.29 -17.98
C SER A 67 11.46 16.58 -19.31
N SER A 68 11.38 15.25 -19.32
CA SER A 68 11.57 14.45 -20.54
C SER A 68 10.48 14.74 -21.58
N PHE A 69 9.21 14.84 -21.15
CA PHE A 69 8.07 15.11 -22.04
C PHE A 69 8.05 16.52 -22.61
N ILE A 70 8.48 17.52 -21.84
CA ILE A 70 8.62 18.89 -22.36
C ILE A 70 9.67 18.94 -23.47
N ILE A 71 10.82 18.29 -23.28
CA ILE A 71 11.88 18.24 -24.31
C ILE A 71 11.39 17.52 -25.55
N MET A 72 10.73 16.36 -25.39
CA MET A 72 10.16 15.61 -26.51
C MET A 72 9.13 16.45 -27.29
N LEU A 73 8.20 17.12 -26.58
CA LEU A 73 7.20 17.98 -27.19
C LEU A 73 7.83 19.16 -27.96
N ILE A 74 8.87 19.79 -27.41
CA ILE A 74 9.59 20.89 -28.10
C ILE A 74 10.23 20.38 -29.38
N ASN A 75 10.95 19.26 -29.30
CA ASN A 75 11.65 18.68 -30.45
C ASN A 75 10.66 18.23 -31.55
N ASP A 76 9.50 17.69 -31.16
CA ASP A 76 8.43 17.30 -32.08
C ASP A 76 7.75 18.50 -32.76
N LEU A 77 7.52 19.59 -32.01
CA LEU A 77 6.95 20.83 -32.54
C LEU A 77 7.91 21.53 -33.51
N GLU A 78 9.19 21.60 -33.16
CA GLU A 78 10.23 22.25 -33.98
C GLU A 78 10.72 21.36 -35.13
N ARG A 79 10.38 20.06 -35.11
CA ARG A 79 10.85 19.04 -36.06
C ARG A 79 12.38 18.96 -36.13
N ILE A 80 13.04 19.10 -35.00
CA ILE A 80 14.49 19.06 -34.87
C ILE A 80 14.95 17.84 -34.07
N TYR A 81 16.18 17.38 -34.33
CA TYR A 81 16.86 16.42 -33.47
C TYR A 81 17.85 17.15 -32.58
N TYR A 82 17.50 17.31 -31.31
CA TYR A 82 18.40 17.86 -30.31
C TYR A 82 18.67 16.82 -29.22
N PRO A 83 19.79 16.07 -29.31
CA PRO A 83 20.20 15.18 -28.23
C PRO A 83 20.71 16.01 -27.06
N ASP A 84 19.88 16.16 -26.03
CA ASP A 84 20.29 16.84 -24.80
C ASP A 84 21.32 15.98 -24.03
N SER A 85 22.43 16.60 -23.62
CA SER A 85 23.43 15.99 -22.75
C SER A 85 22.86 15.47 -21.43
N TYR A 86 21.77 16.06 -20.93
CA TYR A 86 21.10 15.63 -19.69
C TYR A 86 20.10 14.49 -19.89
N CYS A 87 19.81 14.10 -21.13
CA CYS A 87 18.77 13.12 -21.44
C CYS A 87 19.06 11.73 -20.82
N ILE A 88 20.31 11.27 -20.83
CA ILE A 88 20.72 10.01 -20.18
C ILE A 88 20.51 10.09 -18.67
N PHE A 89 20.87 11.22 -18.06
CA PHE A 89 20.69 11.45 -16.63
C PHE A 89 19.20 11.48 -16.25
N GLN A 90 18.37 12.16 -17.04
CA GLN A 90 16.92 12.22 -16.83
C GLN A 90 16.31 10.81 -16.89
N ALA A 91 16.66 10.01 -17.90
CA ALA A 91 16.21 8.62 -18.01
C ALA A 91 16.63 7.79 -16.80
N TYR A 92 17.89 7.91 -16.36
CA TYR A 92 18.37 7.24 -15.14
C TYR A 92 17.56 7.62 -13.90
N ILE A 93 17.33 8.92 -13.67
CA ILE A 93 16.53 9.41 -12.54
C ILE A 93 15.09 8.89 -12.63
N SER A 94 14.48 8.86 -13.83
CA SER A 94 13.15 8.31 -14.06
C SER A 94 13.08 6.82 -13.68
N TYR A 95 14.03 5.99 -14.11
CA TYR A 95 14.07 4.58 -13.70
C TYR A 95 14.29 4.41 -12.19
N ALA A 96 15.19 5.20 -11.59
CA ALA A 96 15.51 5.09 -10.18
C ALA A 96 14.32 5.51 -9.28
N THR A 97 13.68 6.62 -9.60
CA THR A 97 12.51 7.12 -8.87
C THR A 97 11.28 6.25 -9.10
N CYS A 98 11.10 5.68 -10.30
CA CYS A 98 10.07 4.68 -10.56
C CYS A 98 10.27 3.41 -9.71
N ALA A 99 11.50 2.91 -9.60
CA ALA A 99 11.82 1.79 -8.73
C ALA A 99 11.50 2.12 -7.27
N ALA A 100 12.00 3.25 -6.76
CA ALA A 100 11.72 3.70 -5.39
C ALA A 100 10.21 3.85 -5.12
N PHE A 101 9.44 4.37 -6.08
CA PHE A 101 7.99 4.50 -5.99
C PHE A 101 7.29 3.14 -5.83
N ASN A 102 7.63 2.16 -6.67
CA ASN A 102 7.06 0.80 -6.60
C ASN A 102 7.41 0.09 -5.28
N TYR A 103 8.67 0.15 -4.85
CA TYR A 103 9.09 -0.43 -3.58
C TYR A 103 8.49 0.28 -2.36
N SER A 104 8.11 1.56 -2.48
CA SER A 104 7.39 2.26 -1.40
C SER A 104 6.03 1.63 -1.12
N PHE A 105 5.32 1.13 -2.14
CA PHE A 105 4.07 0.39 -1.92
C PHE A 105 4.29 -0.97 -1.27
N VAL A 106 5.39 -1.66 -1.61
CA VAL A 106 5.78 -2.90 -0.91
C VAL A 106 5.99 -2.62 0.58
N LEU A 107 6.68 -1.53 0.91
CA LEU A 107 6.93 -1.13 2.29
C LEU A 107 5.63 -0.80 3.04
N GLN A 108 4.70 -0.09 2.41
CA GLN A 108 3.37 0.16 2.97
C GLN A 108 2.58 -1.12 3.22
N ALA A 109 2.57 -2.06 2.26
CA ALA A 109 1.90 -3.34 2.39
C ALA A 109 2.51 -4.18 3.52
N LEU A 110 3.85 -4.23 3.59
CA LEU A 110 4.58 -4.95 4.63
C LEU A 110 4.32 -4.35 6.02
N TYR A 111 4.30 -3.02 6.14
CA TYR A 111 3.98 -2.36 7.40
C TYR A 111 2.58 -2.73 7.89
N ARG A 112 1.57 -2.68 6.99
CA ARG A 112 0.19 -3.09 7.30
C ARG A 112 0.11 -4.57 7.72
N TYR A 113 0.81 -5.44 7.01
CA TYR A 113 0.89 -6.87 7.33
C TYR A 113 1.46 -7.12 8.73
N ILE A 114 2.57 -6.46 9.08
CA ILE A 114 3.21 -6.59 10.40
C ILE A 114 2.29 -6.05 11.50
N LEU A 115 1.62 -4.92 11.27
CA LEU A 115 0.72 -4.32 12.24
C LEU A 115 -0.44 -5.25 12.62
N ILE A 116 -1.05 -5.90 11.62
CA ILE A 116 -2.23 -6.75 11.80
C ILE A 116 -1.88 -8.13 12.38
N ILE A 117 -0.81 -8.76 11.89
CA ILE A 117 -0.48 -10.15 12.26
C ILE A 117 0.43 -10.20 13.49
N TYR A 118 1.35 -9.24 13.64
CA TYR A 118 2.35 -9.23 14.70
C TYR A 118 2.28 -7.96 15.56
N PRO A 119 1.12 -7.65 16.18
CA PRO A 119 0.94 -6.41 16.95
C PRO A 119 1.89 -6.30 18.16
N ARG A 120 2.42 -7.43 18.66
CA ARG A 120 3.35 -7.47 19.80
C ARG A 120 4.79 -7.12 19.44
N VAL A 121 5.16 -7.16 18.15
CA VAL A 121 6.55 -6.96 17.74
C VAL A 121 6.81 -5.47 17.49
N LEU A 122 6.86 -4.71 18.58
CA LEU A 122 6.98 -3.25 18.57
C LEU A 122 8.23 -2.74 17.83
N PHE A 123 9.29 -3.56 17.71
CA PHE A 123 10.54 -3.18 17.03
C PHE A 123 10.33 -2.71 15.58
N TRP A 124 9.53 -3.45 14.81
CA TRP A 124 9.24 -3.12 13.41
C TRP A 124 8.34 -1.91 13.28
N GLN A 125 7.57 -1.59 14.32
CA GLN A 125 6.67 -0.44 14.36
C GLN A 125 7.38 0.84 14.84
N LYS A 126 8.68 0.82 15.17
CA LYS A 126 9.39 2.03 15.58
C LYS A 126 9.67 2.95 14.38
N ARG A 127 9.47 4.26 14.56
CA ARG A 127 9.76 5.29 13.54
C ARG A 127 11.19 5.19 12.98
N ARG A 128 12.19 4.93 13.83
CA ARG A 128 13.60 4.77 13.41
C ARG A 128 13.78 3.61 12.43
N THR A 129 13.16 2.47 12.70
CA THR A 129 13.21 1.28 11.84
C THR A 129 12.53 1.55 10.49
N GLN A 130 11.40 2.26 10.49
CA GLN A 130 10.69 2.61 9.26
C GLN A 130 11.49 3.60 8.39
N ILE A 131 12.17 4.57 9.00
CA ILE A 131 13.09 5.46 8.28
C ILE A 131 14.23 4.67 7.64
N LEU A 132 14.78 3.65 8.32
CA LEU A 132 15.81 2.78 7.75
C LEU A 132 15.30 2.02 6.51
N PHE A 133 14.07 1.50 6.54
CA PHE A 133 13.48 0.84 5.36
C PHE A 133 13.24 1.81 4.22
N VAL A 134 12.72 3.01 4.51
CA VAL A 134 12.59 4.07 3.50
C VAL A 134 13.95 4.35 2.88
N PHE A 135 14.99 4.59 3.67
CA PHE A 135 16.34 4.80 3.16
C PHE A 135 16.84 3.62 2.30
N SER A 136 16.57 2.39 2.73
CA SER A 136 16.93 1.19 1.97
C SER A 136 16.21 1.12 0.62
N THR A 137 14.93 1.52 0.54
CA THR A 137 14.20 1.61 -0.75
C THR A 137 14.80 2.64 -1.69
N TRP A 138 15.30 3.76 -1.19
CA TRP A 138 16.00 4.76 -2.00
C TRP A 138 17.33 4.22 -2.53
N VAL A 139 18.14 3.60 -1.66
CA VAL A 139 19.41 3.00 -2.07
C VAL A 139 19.19 1.92 -3.12
N LEU A 140 18.21 1.03 -2.93
CA LEU A 140 17.85 0.03 -3.93
C LEU A 140 17.34 0.66 -5.23
N GLY A 141 16.49 1.69 -5.13
CA GLY A 141 15.95 2.40 -6.28
C GLY A 141 17.05 3.00 -7.17
N PHE A 142 18.06 3.63 -6.58
CA PHE A 142 19.21 4.17 -7.33
C PHE A 142 20.23 3.09 -7.75
N ALA A 143 20.43 2.06 -6.94
CA ALA A 143 21.39 1.00 -7.25
C ALA A 143 20.95 0.14 -8.45
N CYS A 144 19.64 -0.13 -8.60
CA CYS A 144 19.15 -1.01 -9.67
C CYS A 144 19.50 -0.52 -11.09
N PRO A 145 19.22 0.75 -11.47
CA PRO A 145 19.53 1.22 -12.82
C PRO A 145 20.99 1.63 -13.01
N ILE A 146 21.83 1.65 -11.96
CA ILE A 146 23.21 2.17 -12.04
C ILE A 146 24.07 1.42 -13.06
N MET A 147 23.85 0.11 -13.21
CA MET A 147 24.58 -0.72 -14.18
C MET A 147 24.37 -0.26 -15.63
N PHE A 148 23.21 0.33 -15.94
CA PHE A 148 22.91 0.81 -17.28
C PHE A 148 23.60 2.14 -17.60
N LEU A 149 23.95 2.92 -16.57
CA LEU A 149 24.74 4.13 -16.73
C LEU A 149 26.18 3.79 -17.12
N PHE A 150 26.78 2.77 -16.49
CA PHE A 150 28.16 2.35 -16.78
C PHE A 150 28.31 1.54 -18.08
N ASN A 151 27.28 0.77 -18.46
CA ASN A 151 27.31 -0.05 -19.66
C ASN A 151 26.82 0.66 -20.93
N ASN A 152 26.58 1.98 -20.89
CA ASN A 152 25.94 2.74 -21.96
C ASN A 152 24.63 2.09 -22.45
N GLY A 153 23.85 1.51 -21.52
CA GLY A 153 22.61 0.81 -21.83
C GLY A 153 21.44 1.75 -22.13
N ILE A 154 21.52 3.00 -21.68
CA ILE A 154 20.56 4.05 -21.99
C ILE A 154 21.06 4.79 -23.22
N VAL A 155 20.29 4.76 -24.29
CA VAL A 155 20.65 5.35 -25.59
C VAL A 155 19.55 6.32 -26.04
N TYR A 156 19.95 7.42 -26.67
CA TYR A 156 19.01 8.33 -27.32
C TYR A 156 18.35 7.63 -28.51
N ASN A 157 17.04 7.47 -28.47
CA ASN A 157 16.27 6.94 -29.58
C ASN A 157 15.82 8.10 -30.47
N TYR A 158 16.29 8.14 -31.73
CA TYR A 158 15.95 9.18 -32.69
C TYR A 158 14.49 9.14 -33.14
N ASP A 159 13.86 7.96 -33.15
CA ASP A 159 12.48 7.81 -33.61
C ASP A 159 11.48 8.41 -32.61
N ASN A 160 11.80 8.28 -31.31
CA ASN A 160 10.94 8.74 -30.22
C ASN A 160 11.51 9.98 -29.49
N GLN A 161 12.64 10.52 -29.99
CA GLN A 161 13.34 11.68 -29.42
C GLN A 161 13.54 11.64 -27.89
N VAL A 162 13.81 10.45 -27.34
CA VAL A 162 13.92 10.20 -25.89
C VAL A 162 15.06 9.26 -25.57
N CYS A 163 15.72 9.46 -24.42
CA CYS A 163 16.66 8.50 -23.88
C CYS A 163 15.94 7.39 -23.14
N GLN A 164 16.19 6.16 -23.56
CA GLN A 164 15.57 4.99 -22.96
C GLN A 164 16.49 3.78 -23.11
N LEU A 165 16.22 2.73 -22.35
CA LEU A 165 16.76 1.42 -22.71
C LEU A 165 16.17 0.99 -24.07
N PRO A 166 16.99 0.45 -24.99
CA PRO A 166 16.49 -0.02 -26.26
C PRO A 166 15.46 -1.13 -26.03
N LEU A 167 14.24 -0.98 -26.57
CA LEU A 167 13.13 -1.93 -26.43
C LEU A 167 13.36 -3.30 -27.11
N ARG A 168 14.58 -3.58 -27.56
CA ARG A 168 14.94 -4.89 -28.09
C ARG A 168 14.99 -5.88 -26.94
N PHE A 169 14.44 -7.08 -27.17
CA PHE A 169 14.45 -8.15 -26.18
C PHE A 169 15.90 -8.45 -25.77
N SER A 170 16.24 -8.04 -24.56
CA SER A 170 17.60 -8.04 -24.04
C SER A 170 17.56 -8.30 -22.54
N PHE A 171 18.67 -8.80 -22.00
CA PHE A 171 18.81 -9.04 -20.57
C PHE A 171 18.52 -7.77 -19.75
N SER A 172 18.94 -6.60 -20.24
CA SER A 172 18.72 -5.30 -19.61
C SER A 172 17.24 -4.97 -19.44
N VAL A 173 16.43 -5.16 -20.49
CA VAL A 173 14.98 -4.91 -20.46
C VAL A 173 14.30 -5.90 -19.50
N ILE A 174 14.65 -7.19 -19.57
CA ILE A 174 14.07 -8.20 -18.67
C ILE A 174 14.41 -7.87 -17.21
N TYR A 175 15.67 -7.52 -16.94
CA TYR A 175 16.15 -7.17 -15.60
C TYR A 175 15.43 -5.95 -15.04
N ILE A 176 15.33 -4.86 -15.80
CA ILE A 176 14.67 -3.64 -15.31
C ILE A 176 13.16 -3.86 -15.15
N SER A 177 12.50 -4.52 -16.11
CA SER A 177 11.07 -4.82 -16.01
C SER A 177 10.76 -5.69 -14.78
N PHE A 178 11.58 -6.71 -14.52
CA PHE A 178 11.38 -7.58 -13.38
C PHE A 178 11.70 -6.88 -12.06
N THR A 179 12.80 -6.13 -11.99
CA THR A 179 13.24 -5.50 -10.73
C THR A 179 12.39 -4.28 -10.36
N VAL A 180 11.99 -3.46 -11.34
CA VAL A 180 11.20 -2.25 -11.10
C VAL A 180 9.71 -2.55 -10.91
N TYR A 181 9.16 -3.50 -11.68
CA TYR A 181 7.72 -3.79 -11.66
C TYR A 181 7.40 -5.20 -11.16
N GLY A 182 8.02 -6.23 -11.73
CA GLY A 182 7.70 -7.63 -11.45
C GLY A 182 7.79 -7.99 -9.96
N ILE A 183 8.96 -7.81 -9.36
CA ILE A 183 9.21 -8.14 -7.94
C ILE A 183 8.29 -7.33 -7.03
N PRO A 184 8.20 -5.99 -7.10
CA PRO A 184 7.29 -5.23 -6.24
C PRO A 184 5.84 -5.68 -6.33
N VAL A 185 5.31 -5.89 -7.54
CA VAL A 185 3.93 -6.30 -7.75
C VAL A 185 3.67 -7.69 -7.18
N ILE A 186 4.55 -8.67 -7.44
CA ILE A 186 4.42 -10.03 -6.89
C ILE A 186 4.48 -9.99 -5.36
N MET A 187 5.38 -9.21 -4.77
CA MET A 187 5.48 -9.05 -3.32
C MET A 187 4.19 -8.45 -2.71
N ILE A 188 3.64 -7.40 -3.32
CA ILE A 188 2.39 -6.77 -2.87
C ILE A 188 1.25 -7.80 -2.90
N ILE A 189 1.07 -8.49 -4.03
CA ILE A 189 0.02 -9.52 -4.19
C ILE A 189 0.18 -10.61 -3.13
N PHE A 190 1.40 -11.11 -2.92
CA PHE A 190 1.68 -12.14 -1.92
C PHE A 190 1.35 -11.67 -0.50
N ILE A 191 1.75 -10.45 -0.12
CA ILE A 191 1.49 -9.87 1.20
C ILE A 191 -0.01 -9.72 1.43
N TYR A 192 -0.75 -9.15 0.48
CA TYR A 192 -2.19 -8.96 0.61
C TYR A 192 -2.95 -10.29 0.61
N PHE A 193 -2.52 -11.27 -0.19
CA PHE A 193 -3.10 -12.62 -0.14
C PHE A 193 -2.95 -13.25 1.25
N LYS A 194 -1.76 -13.17 1.85
CA LYS A 194 -1.54 -13.66 3.22
C LYS A 194 -2.36 -12.89 4.26
N LEU A 195 -2.46 -11.57 4.11
CA LEU A 195 -3.26 -10.73 5.00
C LEU A 195 -4.75 -11.11 4.94
N LEU A 196 -5.30 -11.28 3.74
CA LEU A 196 -6.70 -11.64 3.54
C LEU A 196 -7.03 -13.02 4.13
N ARG A 197 -6.15 -14.02 3.95
CA ARG A 197 -6.33 -15.34 4.57
C ARG A 197 -6.39 -15.25 6.09
N TYR A 198 -5.47 -14.50 6.70
CA TYR A 198 -5.45 -14.31 8.15
C TYR A 198 -6.74 -13.64 8.68
N ILE A 199 -7.23 -12.62 7.99
CA ILE A 199 -8.49 -11.93 8.36
C ILE A 199 -9.68 -12.90 8.23
N GLN A 200 -9.72 -13.72 7.19
CA GLN A 200 -10.79 -14.72 6.99
C GLN A 200 -10.79 -15.79 8.09
N GLU A 201 -9.61 -16.31 8.44
CA GLU A 201 -9.45 -17.29 9.52
C GLU A 201 -9.92 -16.69 10.86
N THR A 202 -9.43 -15.50 11.20
CA THR A 202 -9.81 -14.80 12.44
C THR A 202 -11.33 -14.53 12.50
N ARG A 203 -11.94 -14.14 11.38
CA ARG A 203 -13.40 -13.91 11.30
C ARG A 203 -14.21 -15.19 11.48
N ASN A 204 -13.70 -16.32 11.00
CA ASN A 204 -14.39 -17.61 11.13
C ASN A 204 -14.33 -18.11 12.57
N GLU A 205 -13.18 -17.99 13.22
CA GLU A 205 -13.02 -18.32 14.65
C GLU A 205 -13.96 -17.48 15.53
N LEU A 206 -14.02 -16.17 15.30
CA LEU A 206 -14.93 -15.27 16.03
C LEU A 206 -16.40 -15.68 15.89
N ARG A 207 -16.83 -16.08 14.68
CA ARG A 207 -18.19 -16.56 14.46
C ARG A 207 -18.46 -17.88 15.17
N ALA A 208 -17.50 -18.80 15.20
CA ALA A 208 -17.63 -20.06 15.94
C ALA A 208 -17.74 -19.82 17.45
N PHE A 209 -16.94 -18.91 18.02
CA PHE A 209 -17.06 -18.53 19.43
C PHE A 209 -18.40 -17.89 19.76
N GLN A 210 -18.89 -17.00 18.88
CA GLN A 210 -20.20 -16.39 19.08
C GLN A 210 -21.30 -17.46 19.09
N TYR A 211 -21.26 -18.41 18.16
CA TYR A 211 -22.24 -19.52 18.10
C TYR A 211 -22.21 -20.41 19.35
N HIS A 212 -21.02 -20.84 19.79
CA HIS A 212 -20.88 -21.66 21.00
C HIS A 212 -21.32 -20.90 22.27
N SER A 213 -21.03 -19.60 22.36
CA SER A 213 -21.51 -18.78 23.47
C SER A 213 -23.03 -18.68 23.49
N TRP A 214 -23.69 -18.63 22.32
CA TRP A 214 -25.15 -18.64 22.22
C TRP A 214 -25.74 -19.98 22.67
N GLU A 215 -25.19 -21.12 22.25
CA GLU A 215 -25.67 -22.44 22.68
C GLU A 215 -25.52 -22.69 24.19
N LEU A 216 -24.47 -22.17 24.83
CA LEU A 216 -24.32 -22.27 26.29
C LEU A 216 -25.38 -21.45 27.03
N ILE A 217 -25.79 -20.31 26.47
CA ILE A 217 -26.83 -19.45 27.06
C ILE A 217 -28.20 -20.08 26.86
N THR A 218 -28.50 -20.63 25.67
CA THR A 218 -29.80 -21.24 25.37
C THR A 218 -29.96 -22.68 25.87
N GLY A 219 -28.87 -23.44 25.98
CA GLY A 219 -28.86 -24.82 26.47
C GLY A 219 -28.84 -24.94 28.01
N GLY A 220 -28.44 -23.88 28.72
CA GLY A 220 -28.50 -23.80 30.18
C GLY A 220 -29.82 -23.25 30.73
N ILE A 221 -30.62 -22.59 29.89
CA ILE A 221 -31.96 -22.11 30.23
C ILE A 221 -32.94 -23.01 29.47
N ILE A 222 -33.53 -23.98 30.17
CA ILE A 222 -34.78 -24.59 29.72
C ILE A 222 -35.82 -23.46 29.76
N ILE A 223 -35.90 -22.66 28.69
CA ILE A 223 -37.02 -21.76 28.49
C ILE A 223 -38.18 -22.68 28.13
N PRO A 224 -39.18 -22.88 29.01
CA PRO A 224 -40.37 -23.63 28.62
C PRO A 224 -40.92 -22.95 27.36
N SER A 225 -41.28 -23.75 26.35
CA SER A 225 -41.84 -23.25 25.10
C SER A 225 -43.09 -22.44 25.41
N ILE A 226 -42.96 -21.12 25.40
CA ILE A 226 -44.11 -20.23 25.33
C ILE A 226 -44.51 -20.25 23.86
N ASP A 227 -45.32 -21.24 23.51
CA ASP A 227 -45.98 -21.29 22.22
C ASP A 227 -46.86 -20.04 22.08
N GLY A 228 -46.54 -19.22 21.08
CA GLY A 228 -47.45 -18.22 20.53
C GLY A 228 -47.30 -16.82 21.09
N GLN A 229 -46.25 -16.10 20.65
CA GLN A 229 -46.40 -14.68 20.31
C GLN A 229 -45.27 -14.19 19.39
N GLU A 230 -45.64 -13.82 18.16
CA GLU A 230 -44.84 -13.00 17.25
C GLU A 230 -44.46 -11.69 17.95
N SER A 231 -43.15 -11.51 18.22
CA SER A 231 -42.63 -10.30 18.85
C SER A 231 -41.45 -9.77 18.04
N ASN A 232 -41.70 -8.59 17.46
CA ASN A 232 -40.75 -7.74 16.77
C ASN A 232 -39.49 -7.47 17.62
N GLY A 233 -38.31 -7.57 16.99
CA GLY A 233 -37.07 -6.86 17.35
C GLY A 233 -36.73 -6.80 18.85
N PHE A 234 -36.38 -7.94 19.44
CA PHE A 234 -35.97 -8.03 20.85
C PHE A 234 -34.45 -7.91 20.99
N ASP A 235 -33.99 -6.90 21.74
CA ASP A 235 -32.58 -6.63 22.07
C ASP A 235 -32.14 -7.51 23.25
N ILE A 236 -31.60 -8.68 22.92
CA ILE A 236 -31.25 -9.76 23.87
C ILE A 236 -30.06 -9.37 24.78
N THR A 237 -29.39 -8.25 24.52
CA THR A 237 -28.21 -7.82 25.29
C THR A 237 -28.55 -7.28 26.68
N ARG A 238 -29.81 -6.89 26.95
CA ARG A 238 -30.20 -6.29 28.24
C ARG A 238 -30.75 -7.27 29.28
N GLU A 239 -31.22 -8.46 28.90
CA GLU A 239 -31.83 -9.39 29.86
C GLU A 239 -30.91 -10.49 30.40
N ILE A 240 -29.75 -10.75 29.78
CA ILE A 240 -28.79 -11.74 30.32
C ILE A 240 -28.13 -11.24 31.64
N LEU A 241 -28.30 -9.95 32.00
CA LEU A 241 -27.75 -9.39 33.24
C LEU A 241 -28.62 -9.60 34.49
N TYR A 242 -29.76 -10.28 34.39
CA TYR A 242 -30.67 -10.55 35.52
C TYR A 242 -30.75 -12.03 35.93
N ILE A 243 -29.72 -12.84 35.61
CA ILE A 243 -29.60 -14.17 36.21
C ILE A 243 -28.97 -14.00 37.60
N CYS A 244 -29.79 -14.11 38.65
CA CYS A 244 -29.38 -14.02 40.05
C CYS A 244 -28.28 -15.05 40.38
N PRO A 245 -27.13 -14.64 40.94
CA PRO A 245 -26.01 -15.53 41.28
C PRO A 245 -26.23 -16.42 42.50
N GLU A 246 -27.40 -16.35 43.15
CA GLU A 246 -27.66 -16.97 44.46
C GLU A 246 -27.98 -18.47 44.44
N SER A 247 -28.04 -19.11 43.25
CA SER A 247 -28.33 -20.55 43.12
C SER A 247 -27.22 -21.38 42.47
N LEU A 248 -26.06 -20.79 42.15
CA LEU A 248 -24.94 -21.54 41.57
C LEU A 248 -24.16 -22.30 42.66
N ASN A 249 -23.97 -23.61 42.44
CA ASN A 249 -23.04 -24.39 43.27
C ASN A 249 -21.61 -23.85 43.12
N PRO A 250 -20.80 -23.81 44.20
CA PRO A 250 -19.44 -23.23 44.20
C PRO A 250 -18.50 -23.67 43.07
N PRO A 251 -18.51 -24.92 42.56
CA PRO A 251 -17.70 -25.28 41.39
C PRO A 251 -18.13 -24.59 40.07
N GLN A 252 -19.41 -24.23 39.91
CA GLN A 252 -19.91 -23.58 38.69
C GLN A 252 -19.56 -22.09 38.65
N GLU A 253 -19.48 -21.43 39.81
CA GLU A 253 -19.08 -20.02 39.91
C GLU A 253 -17.61 -19.82 39.50
N LEU A 254 -16.74 -20.77 39.84
CA LEU A 254 -15.32 -20.74 39.46
C LEU A 254 -15.14 -20.92 37.94
N ILE A 255 -15.91 -21.83 37.34
CA ILE A 255 -15.90 -22.07 35.88
C ILE A 255 -16.44 -20.83 35.14
N LEU A 256 -17.49 -20.20 35.66
CA LEU A 256 -18.06 -18.98 35.07
C LEU A 256 -17.09 -17.79 35.19
N LYS A 257 -16.43 -17.61 36.34
CA LYS A 257 -15.41 -16.57 36.53
C LYS A 257 -14.19 -16.78 35.65
N GLN A 258 -13.71 -18.02 35.50
CA GLN A 258 -12.61 -18.34 34.59
C GLN A 258 -13.00 -18.11 33.13
N ALA A 259 -14.19 -18.56 32.72
CA ALA A 259 -14.72 -18.34 31.39
C ALA A 259 -14.91 -16.84 31.08
N LEU A 260 -15.36 -16.03 32.04
CA LEU A 260 -15.47 -14.56 31.91
C LEU A 260 -14.11 -13.88 31.86
N LEU A 261 -13.12 -14.35 32.63
CA LEU A 261 -11.76 -13.82 32.60
C LEU A 261 -11.08 -14.10 31.25
N ASP A 262 -11.23 -15.33 30.75
CA ASP A 262 -10.75 -15.71 29.42
C ASP A 262 -11.51 -14.95 28.32
N ASN A 263 -12.84 -14.80 28.44
CA ASN A 263 -13.63 -13.98 27.51
C ASN A 263 -13.19 -12.51 27.53
N ASN A 264 -12.82 -11.96 28.68
CA ASN A 264 -12.33 -10.58 28.78
C ASN A 264 -10.92 -10.42 28.22
N LEU A 265 -10.01 -11.38 28.41
CA LEU A 265 -8.69 -11.40 27.79
C LEU A 265 -8.79 -11.56 26.27
N ILE A 266 -9.71 -12.40 25.81
CA ILE A 266 -10.03 -12.64 24.42
C ILE A 266 -10.69 -11.40 23.80
N LYS A 267 -11.71 -10.80 24.44
CA LYS A 267 -12.30 -9.52 24.04
C LYS A 267 -11.27 -8.40 24.02
N LYS A 268 -10.34 -8.34 24.96
CA LYS A 268 -9.26 -7.33 24.97
C LYS A 268 -8.29 -7.54 23.81
N ARG A 269 -7.93 -8.79 23.52
CA ARG A 269 -7.11 -9.17 22.36
C ARG A 269 -7.83 -8.82 21.05
N TYR A 270 -9.10 -9.19 20.92
CA TYR A 270 -9.92 -8.90 19.75
C TYR A 270 -10.27 -7.43 19.62
N ALA A 271 -10.56 -6.69 20.69
CA ALA A 271 -10.81 -5.25 20.63
C ALA A 271 -9.56 -4.49 20.19
N THR A 272 -8.36 -4.95 20.56
CA THR A 272 -7.10 -4.35 20.09
C THR A 272 -6.88 -4.64 18.60
N ASN A 273 -7.18 -5.86 18.15
CA ASN A 273 -7.11 -6.23 16.73
C ASN A 273 -8.24 -5.59 15.91
N TYR A 274 -9.44 -5.44 16.47
CA TYR A 274 -10.60 -4.89 15.79
C TYR A 274 -10.51 -3.37 15.72
N LYS A 275 -9.96 -2.71 16.75
CA LYS A 275 -9.63 -1.28 16.68
C LYS A 275 -8.58 -0.99 15.61
N SER A 276 -7.55 -1.82 15.49
CA SER A 276 -6.56 -1.69 14.41
C SER A 276 -7.12 -2.02 13.01
N ILE A 277 -8.14 -2.88 12.93
CA ILE A 277 -8.89 -3.15 11.68
C ILE A 277 -9.92 -2.04 11.38
N LEU A 278 -10.52 -1.40 12.38
CA LEU A 278 -11.48 -0.30 12.19
C LEU A 278 -10.79 1.02 11.88
N GLU A 279 -9.61 1.28 12.45
CA GLU A 279 -8.73 2.40 12.06
C GLU A 279 -8.12 2.19 10.65
N PHE A 280 -8.39 1.04 10.03
CA PHE A 280 -7.90 0.64 8.71
C PHE A 280 -8.98 0.73 7.60
N ILE A 281 -10.27 0.85 7.95
CA ILE A 281 -11.37 1.14 7.01
C ILE A 281 -11.64 2.65 7.02
#